data_AF-X0WHJ0-F1
#
_entry.id   AF-X0WHJ0-F1
#
_cell.length_a   1.000
_cell.length_b   1.000
_cell.length_c   1.000
_cell.angle_alpha   90.00
_cell.angle_beta   90.00
_cell.angle_gamma   90.00
#
_symmetry.space_group_name_H-M   'P 1'
#
loop_
_entity.id
_entity.type
_entity.pdbx_description
1 polymer ?
#
loop_
_entity_poly.entity_id
_entity_poly.type
_entity_poly.pdbx_seq_one_letter_code
_entity_poly.pdbx_strand_id
1 'polypeptide(L)' 'MQNDPRETARRLAALAGIPLSEERIAALSQTLPFVQAQVACLADVDYGEAEPTGRFRPCPEAPR' A
#
# COMPACT_ATOMS: atom_id res chain seq x y z
N MET A 1 -10.64 14.92 -11.26
CA MET A 1 -10.09 15.57 -10.06
C MET A 1 -8.93 14.74 -9.57
N GLN A 2 -7.71 15.28 -9.57
CA GLN A 2 -6.56 14.63 -8.91
C GLN A 2 -6.80 14.76 -7.39
N ASN A 3 -6.81 13.66 -6.65
CA ASN A 3 -6.90 13.72 -5.18
C ASN A 3 -5.64 14.39 -4.63
N ASP A 4 -5.79 15.27 -3.62
CA ASP A 4 -4.65 15.86 -2.92
C ASP A 4 -3.76 14.72 -2.35
N PRO A 5 -2.45 14.68 -2.67
CA PRO A 5 -1.53 13.69 -2.11
C PRO A 5 -1.51 13.64 -0.58
N ARG A 6 -1.74 14.78 0.10
CA ARG A 6 -1.84 14.82 1.57
C ARG A 6 -3.11 14.19 2.08
N GLU A 7 -4.24 14.45 1.43
CA GLU A 7 -5.51 13.81 1.76
C GLU A 7 -5.42 12.30 1.56
N THR A 8 -4.79 11.87 0.46
CA THR A 8 -4.54 10.45 0.18
C THR A 8 -3.68 9.81 1.27
N ALA A 9 -2.59 10.47 1.68
CA ALA A 9 -1.76 9.99 2.78
C ALA A 9 -2.52 9.87 4.11
N ARG A 10 -3.39 10.84 4.44
CA ARG A 10 -4.23 10.78 5.66
C ARG A 10 -5.22 9.61 5.61
N ARG A 11 -5.87 9.40 4.47
CA ARG A 11 -6.80 8.27 4.28
C ARG A 11 -6.09 6.92 4.42
N LEU A 12 -4.90 6.77 3.84
CA LEU A 12 -4.09 5.55 3.96
C LEU A 12 -3.65 5.30 5.41
N ALA A 13 -3.21 6.34 6.12
CA ALA A 13 -2.84 6.25 7.53
C ALA A 13 -4.03 5.80 8.40
N ALA A 14 -5.22 6.37 8.15
CA ALA A 14 -6.45 5.98 8.83
C ALA A 14 -6.86 4.53 8.55
N LEU A 15 -6.78 4.09 7.28
CA LEU A 15 -7.07 2.70 6.88
C LEU A 15 -6.11 1.69 7.52
N ALA A 16 -4.84 2.06 7.67
CA ALA A 16 -3.84 1.24 8.33
C ALA A 16 -3.96 1.27 9.87
N GLY A 17 -4.81 2.15 10.43
CA GLY A 17 -4.89 2.37 11.88
C GLY A 17 -3.62 2.98 12.48
N ILE A 18 -2.81 3.65 11.66
CA ILE A 18 -1.53 4.24 12.07
C ILE A 18 -1.72 5.76 12.23
N PRO A 19 -1.71 6.30 13.46
CA PRO A 19 -1.74 7.74 13.66
C PRO A 19 -0.41 8.33 13.20
N LEU A 20 -0.46 9.31 12.29
CA LEU A 20 0.72 10.01 11.78
C LEU A 20 0.64 11.49 12.11
N SER A 21 1.78 12.09 12.45
CA SER A 21 1.88 13.54 12.57
C SER A 21 1.75 14.23 11.20
N GLU A 22 1.38 15.50 11.19
CA GLU A 22 1.28 16.29 9.96
C GLU A 22 2.61 16.37 9.20
N GLU A 23 3.75 16.37 9.90
CA GLU A 23 5.08 16.29 9.29
C GLU A 23 5.28 14.97 8.53
N ARG A 24 4.87 13.84 9.12
CA ARG A 24 4.94 12.53 8.47
C ARG A 24 3.98 12.43 7.28
N ILE A 25 2.79 13.01 7.39
CA ILE A 25 1.84 13.13 6.27
C ILE A 25 2.44 13.96 5.14
N ALA A 26 3.08 15.09 5.45
CA ALA A 26 3.73 15.93 4.45
C ALA A 26 4.87 15.18 3.75
N ALA A 27 5.72 14.48 4.49
CA ALA A 27 6.78 13.65 3.92
C ALA A 27 6.23 12.54 3.01
N LEU A 28 5.19 11.81 3.46
CA LEU A 28 4.53 10.79 2.64
C LEU A 28 3.90 11.36 1.39
N SER A 29 3.28 12.54 1.47
CA SER A 29 2.65 13.18 0.30
C SER A 29 3.62 13.51 -0.82
N GLN A 30 4.92 13.67 -0.51
CA GLN A 30 5.97 13.89 -1.51
C GLN A 30 6.39 12.59 -2.21
N THR A 31 6.37 11.46 -1.52
CA THR A 31 6.82 10.17 -2.06
C THR A 31 5.69 9.35 -2.69
N LEU A 32 4.45 9.57 -2.25
CA LEU A 32 3.28 8.82 -2.68
C LEU A 32 3.09 8.80 -4.21
N PRO A 33 3.18 9.93 -4.93
CA PRO A 33 2.98 9.95 -6.38
C PRO A 33 4.02 9.11 -7.12
N PHE A 34 5.27 9.12 -6.66
CA PHE A 34 6.32 8.32 -7.25
C PHE A 34 6.05 6.82 -7.08
N VAL A 35 5.66 6.39 -5.87
CA VAL A 35 5.30 4.98 -5.63
C VAL A 35 4.07 4.58 -6.43
N GLN A 36 3.04 5.43 -6.49
CA GLN A 36 1.83 5.18 -7.29
C GLN A 36 2.13 5.02 -8.78
N ALA A 37 3.06 5.82 -9.32
CA ALA A 37 3.49 5.68 -10.71
C ALA A 37 4.19 4.33 -10.95
N GLN A 38 5.08 3.91 -10.05
CA GLN A 38 5.75 2.60 -10.15
C GLN A 38 4.75 1.44 -10.06
N VAL A 39 3.78 1.52 -9.15
CA VAL A 39 2.72 0.51 -9.03
C VAL A 39 1.82 0.50 -10.27
N ALA A 40 1.52 1.66 -10.85
CA ALA A 40 0.74 1.74 -12.07
C ALA A 40 1.43 1.04 -13.25
N CYS A 41 2.77 1.13 -13.36
CA CYS A 41 3.52 0.38 -14.36
C CYS A 41 3.39 -1.15 -14.24
N LEU A 42 3.07 -1.66 -13.04
CA LEU A 42 2.84 -3.09 -12.84
C LEU A 42 1.46 -3.54 -13.36
N ALA A 43 0.50 -2.63 -13.51
CA ALA A 43 -0.86 -2.98 -13.95
C ALA A 43 -0.90 -3.51 -15.39
N ASP A 44 0.09 -3.15 -16.22
CA ASP A 44 0.19 -3.57 -17.62
C ASP A 44 0.93 -4.91 -17.80
N VAL A 45 1.40 -5.52 -16.71
CA VAL A 45 2.06 -6.83 -16.76
C VAL A 45 1.01 -7.94 -16.88
N ASP A 46 1.26 -8.92 -17.74
CA ASP A 46 0.40 -10.11 -17.87
C ASP A 46 0.66 -11.08 -16.71
N TYR A 47 -0.33 -11.23 -15.84
CA TYR A 47 -0.32 -12.14 -14.69
C TYR A 47 -1.15 -13.41 -14.90
N GLY A 48 -1.65 -13.68 -16.11
CA GLY A 48 -2.67 -14.72 -16.35
C GLY A 48 -2.37 -16.09 -15.76
N GLU A 49 -1.11 -16.53 -15.84
CA GLU A 49 -0.64 -17.82 -15.32
C GLU A 49 0.32 -17.67 -14.13
N ALA A 50 0.51 -16.45 -13.62
CA ALA A 50 1.45 -16.16 -12.56
C ALA A 50 0.84 -16.51 -11.20
N GLU A 51 1.35 -17.57 -10.56
CA GLU A 51 1.03 -17.83 -9.16
C GLU A 51 1.71 -16.79 -8.24
N PRO A 52 1.05 -16.36 -7.14
CA PRO A 52 1.72 -15.55 -6.13
C PRO A 52 2.95 -16.26 -5.55
N THR A 53 4.09 -15.58 -5.53
CA THR A 53 5.38 -16.12 -5.07
C THR A 53 5.33 -16.71 -3.66
N GLY A 54 4.42 -16.23 -2.82
CA GLY A 54 4.16 -16.76 -1.49
C GLY A 54 2.69 -17.14 -1.33
N ARG A 55 2.43 -18.41 -1.00
CA ARG A 55 1.12 -18.84 -0.53
C ARG A 55 1.05 -18.66 0.99
N PHE A 56 -0.01 -18.03 1.48
CA PHE A 56 -0.26 -17.95 2.91
C PHE A 56 -0.36 -19.37 3.48
N ARG A 57 0.45 -19.66 4.50
CA ARG A 57 0.33 -20.89 5.29
C ARG A 57 -0.12 -20.49 6.70
N PRO A 58 -1.36 -20.82 7.11
CA PRO A 58 -1.75 -20.61 8.49
C PRO A 58 -0.79 -21.40 9.40
N CYS A 59 -0.37 -20.77 10.50
CA CYS A 59 0.43 -21.43 11.51
C CYS A 59 -0.39 -22.60 12.07
N PRO A 60 0.14 -23.84 12.14
CA PRO A 60 -0.61 -24.95 12.72
C PRO A 60 -0.98 -24.60 14.17
N GLU A 61 -2.25 -24.78 14.54
CA GLU A 61 -2.69 -24.59 15.93
C GLU A 61 -1.81 -25.43 16.85
N ALA A 62 -1.24 -24.79 17.88
CA ALA A 62 -0.52 -25.52 18.90
C ALA A 62 -1.46 -26.55 19.55
N PRO A 63 -1.01 -27.79 19.79
CA PRO A 63 -1.83 -28.78 20.46
C PRO A 63 -2.27 -28.24 21.83
N ARG A 64 -3.58 -28.36 22.10
CA ARG A 64 -4.22 -27.95 23.37
C ARG A 64 -3.72 -28.78 24.54
#